data_AF-A0A9D5H0Q7-F1
#
_entry.id   AF-A0A9D5H0Q7-F1
#
_cell.length_a   1.000
_cell.length_b   1.000
_cell.length_c   1.000
_cell.angle_alpha   90.00
_cell.angle_beta   90.00
_cell.angle_gamma   90.00
#
_symmetry.space_group_name_H-M   'P 1'
#
loop_
_entity.id
_entity.type
_entity.pdbx_description
1 polymer ?
#
loop_
_entity_poly.entity_id
_entity_poly.type
_entity_poly.pdbx_seq_one_letter_code
_entity_poly.pdbx_strand_id
1 'polypeptide(L)'
;MLHIFRASNLVFCGEYELEEARIFSRKILEKIVSTGKGRLLQQIEHELSFPWFARLDHLEHRVWIEETEANVLWKGKTSYNRISCLYNDELLQLATLNFEFKQLIFKNELKELKRWTEKYGMSNMGFGREKSTYSYFAVAASFTSLPHDSYVRMIVAKTAIIITVADDFFDSFGSLNQLEILTKAVQRWDSRGLSSHSKVIFDALDDLVSEASRKYLQQEGTSDDISRNLKDLVSVTKFI
;
A
#
# COMPACT_ATOMS: atom_id res chain seq x y z
N MET A 1 -14.75 21.12 15.35
CA MET A 1 -14.54 19.78 15.97
C MET A 1 -13.93 18.79 15.01
N LEU A 2 -14.47 18.57 13.80
CA LEU A 2 -13.87 17.64 12.83
C LEU A 2 -12.40 17.93 12.49
N HIS A 3 -12.05 19.20 12.24
CA HIS A 3 -10.65 19.58 11.98
C HIS A 3 -9.72 19.38 13.18
N ILE A 4 -10.22 19.58 14.40
CA ILE A 4 -9.44 19.33 15.63
C ILE A 4 -9.18 17.83 15.76
N PHE A 5 -10.20 17.01 15.52
CA PHE A 5 -10.06 15.55 15.51
C PHE A 5 -9.03 15.09 14.49
N ARG A 6 -9.09 15.60 13.25
CA ARG A 6 -8.09 15.32 12.21
C ARG A 6 -6.67 15.72 12.63
N ALA A 7 -6.49 16.94 13.13
CA ALA A 7 -5.18 17.43 13.56
C ALA A 7 -4.62 16.60 14.73
N SER A 8 -5.48 16.21 15.67
CA SER A 8 -5.09 15.40 16.83
C SER A 8 -4.71 13.96 16.50
N ASN A 9 -5.00 13.47 15.29
CA ASN A 9 -4.52 12.15 14.85
C ASN A 9 -3.02 12.15 14.48
N LEU A 10 -2.37 13.31 14.41
CA LEU A 10 -0.93 13.46 14.15
C LEU A 10 -0.10 13.60 15.44
N VAL A 11 -0.64 13.12 16.57
CA VAL A 11 -0.03 13.22 17.89
C VAL A 11 1.30 12.46 17.98
N PHE A 12 2.32 13.08 18.58
CA PHE A 12 3.60 12.46 18.93
C PHE A 12 3.63 12.01 20.40
N CYS A 13 4.57 11.10 20.72
CA CYS A 13 4.78 10.66 22.09
C CYS A 13 5.11 11.85 23.01
N GLY A 14 4.31 12.05 24.06
CA GLY A 14 4.49 13.14 25.03
C GLY A 14 3.53 14.32 24.86
N GLU A 15 2.76 14.38 23.77
CA GLU A 15 1.79 15.45 23.51
C GLU A 15 0.42 15.15 24.15
N TYR A 16 0.33 15.28 25.48
CA TYR A 16 -0.86 14.92 26.25
C TYR A 16 -2.08 15.80 25.90
N GLU A 17 -1.86 17.07 25.58
CA GLU A 17 -2.90 18.02 25.20
C GLU A 17 -3.60 17.64 23.89
N LEU A 18 -2.86 17.09 22.93
CA LEU A 18 -3.40 16.62 21.65
C LEU A 18 -4.22 15.33 21.84
N GLU A 19 -3.82 14.47 22.77
CA GLU A 19 -4.58 13.27 23.13
C GLU A 19 -5.91 13.63 23.80
N GLU A 20 -5.90 14.56 24.75
CA GLU A 20 -7.13 15.10 25.36
C GLU A 20 -8.03 15.77 24.31
N ALA A 21 -7.45 16.55 23.38
CA ALA A 21 -8.18 17.15 22.27
C ALA A 21 -8.82 16.09 21.34
N ARG A 22 -8.13 14.96 21.11
CA ARG A 22 -8.64 13.82 20.32
C ARG A 22 -9.84 13.17 20.99
N ILE A 23 -9.74 12.87 22.30
CA ILE A 23 -10.82 12.28 23.08
C ILE A 23 -12.02 13.23 23.14
N PHE A 24 -11.78 14.50 23.42
CA PHE A 24 -12.82 15.52 23.50
C PHE A 24 -13.55 15.72 22.17
N SER A 25 -12.80 15.89 21.08
CA SER A 25 -13.38 16.10 19.76
C SER A 25 -14.15 14.86 19.26
N ARG A 26 -13.64 13.64 19.51
CA ARG A 26 -14.34 12.38 19.21
C ARG A 26 -15.71 12.32 19.88
N LYS A 27 -15.79 12.56 21.20
CA LYS A 27 -17.06 12.52 21.95
C LYS A 27 -18.11 13.47 21.40
N ILE A 28 -17.70 14.68 20.98
CA ILE A 28 -18.63 15.64 20.37
C ILE A 28 -19.10 15.17 19.00
N LEU A 29 -18.18 14.63 18.18
CA LEU A 29 -18.52 14.14 16.85
C LEU A 29 -19.48 12.95 16.90
N GLU A 30 -19.28 12.00 17.81
CA GLU A 30 -20.19 10.85 18.02
C GLU A 30 -21.61 11.31 18.39
N LYS A 31 -21.72 12.33 19.26
CA LYS A 31 -23.02 12.93 19.60
C LYS A 31 -23.68 13.64 18.41
N ILE A 32 -22.88 14.25 17.54
CA ILE A 32 -23.39 14.92 16.33
C ILE A 32 -23.91 13.90 15.32
N VAL A 33 -23.19 12.78 15.12
CA VAL A 33 -23.60 11.69 14.22
C VAL A 33 -24.91 11.03 14.68
N SER A 34 -25.16 10.93 15.99
CA SER A 34 -26.42 10.36 16.51
C SER A 34 -27.65 11.28 16.36
N THR A 35 -27.47 12.54 15.95
CA THR A 35 -28.54 13.55 15.92
C THR A 35 -29.30 13.59 14.57
N GLY A 36 -28.81 12.94 13.52
CA GLY A 36 -29.51 12.92 12.23
C GLY A 36 -28.73 12.28 11.09
N LYS A 37 -29.15 12.55 9.86
CA LYS A 37 -28.47 12.11 8.64
C LYS A 37 -28.15 13.31 7.75
N GLY A 38 -26.96 13.30 7.15
CA GLY A 38 -26.50 14.35 6.24
C GLY A 38 -25.09 14.03 5.74
N ARG A 39 -24.68 14.65 4.64
CA ARG A 39 -23.39 14.35 3.99
C ARG A 39 -22.18 14.68 4.88
N LEU A 40 -22.23 15.80 5.60
CA LEU A 40 -21.23 16.13 6.62
C LEU A 40 -21.18 15.07 7.74
N LEU A 41 -22.31 14.44 8.07
CA LEU A 41 -22.35 13.37 9.07
C LEU A 41 -21.72 12.08 8.51
N GLN A 42 -21.92 11.76 7.23
CA GLN A 42 -21.22 10.64 6.57
C GLN A 42 -19.71 10.85 6.57
N GLN A 43 -19.24 12.07 6.30
CA GLN A 43 -17.82 12.39 6.38
C GLN A 43 -17.29 12.22 7.81
N ILE A 44 -18.04 12.68 8.82
CA ILE A 44 -17.67 12.49 10.23
C ILE A 44 -17.68 11.00 10.60
N GLU A 45 -18.64 10.23 10.11
CA GLU A 45 -18.74 8.79 10.35
C GLU A 45 -17.56 8.03 9.73
N HIS A 46 -17.19 8.35 8.48
CA HIS A 46 -15.98 7.84 7.82
C HIS A 46 -14.72 8.16 8.64
N GLU A 47 -14.62 9.41 9.11
CA GLU A 47 -13.48 9.89 9.90
C GLU A 47 -13.35 9.17 11.25
N LEU A 48 -14.47 8.87 11.90
CA LEU A 48 -14.51 8.16 13.17
C LEU A 48 -14.28 6.64 13.02
N SER A 49 -14.70 6.06 11.89
CA SER A 49 -14.64 4.62 11.62
C SER A 49 -13.21 4.14 11.35
N PHE A 50 -12.42 4.93 10.62
CA PHE A 50 -11.06 4.54 10.23
C PHE A 50 -10.01 5.48 10.82
N PRO A 51 -9.05 4.94 11.61
CA PRO A 51 -7.89 5.71 12.05
C PRO A 51 -7.13 6.28 10.87
N TRP A 52 -6.63 7.52 10.98
CA TRP A 52 -5.94 8.21 9.89
C TRP A 52 -4.78 7.38 9.29
N PHE A 53 -3.96 6.77 10.14
CA PHE A 53 -2.81 5.96 9.71
C PHE A 53 -3.18 4.66 8.96
N ALA A 54 -4.44 4.23 9.04
CA ALA A 54 -4.94 3.03 8.36
C ALA A 54 -5.63 3.36 7.03
N ARG A 55 -5.68 4.64 6.64
CA ARG A 55 -6.33 5.08 5.41
C ARG A 55 -5.38 4.95 4.23
N LEU A 56 -5.95 4.61 3.09
CA LEU A 56 -5.23 4.43 1.84
C LEU A 56 -5.50 5.64 0.95
N ASP A 57 -4.45 6.38 0.61
CA ASP A 57 -4.53 7.64 -0.14
C ASP A 57 -5.38 7.53 -1.41
N HIS A 58 -5.26 6.42 -2.17
CA HIS A 58 -6.02 6.26 -3.42
C HIS A 58 -7.53 6.19 -3.16
N LEU A 59 -7.92 5.52 -2.07
CA LEU A 59 -9.32 5.39 -1.68
C LEU A 59 -9.85 6.70 -1.13
N GLU A 60 -9.07 7.41 -0.31
CA GLU A 60 -9.44 8.72 0.19
C GLU A 60 -9.64 9.71 -0.96
N HIS A 61 -8.74 9.74 -1.95
CA HIS A 61 -8.90 10.57 -3.14
C HIS A 61 -10.17 10.25 -3.91
N ARG A 62 -10.51 8.97 -4.07
CA ARG A 62 -11.75 8.56 -4.73
C ARG A 62 -12.97 9.05 -3.97
N VAL A 63 -13.02 8.82 -2.65
CA VAL A 63 -14.11 9.30 -1.79
C VAL A 63 -14.24 10.80 -1.91
N TRP A 64 -13.13 11.56 -1.89
CA TRP A 64 -13.16 13.01 -2.09
C TRP A 64 -13.68 13.44 -3.45
N ILE A 65 -13.34 12.76 -4.54
CA ILE A 65 -13.87 13.08 -5.88
C ILE A 65 -15.39 12.85 -5.92
N GLU A 66 -15.84 11.67 -5.47
CA GLU A 66 -17.28 11.31 -5.40
C GLU A 66 -18.03 12.23 -4.41
N GLU A 67 -17.36 12.70 -3.34
CA GLU A 67 -17.88 13.63 -2.34
C GLU A 67 -17.81 15.10 -2.78
N THR A 68 -17.05 15.49 -3.80
CA THR A 68 -16.95 16.90 -4.17
C THR A 68 -18.13 17.34 -5.04
N GLU A 69 -18.76 16.43 -5.79
CA GLU A 69 -19.85 16.72 -6.73
C GLU A 69 -21.14 17.34 -6.14
N ALA A 70 -21.29 17.47 -4.81
CA ALA A 70 -22.46 18.10 -4.18
C ALA A 70 -22.10 19.32 -3.32
N ASN A 71 -22.24 20.49 -3.94
CA ASN A 71 -22.36 21.86 -3.39
C ASN A 71 -22.20 22.03 -1.86
N VAL A 72 -21.03 22.51 -1.43
CA VAL A 72 -20.82 23.04 -0.07
C VAL A 72 -21.10 24.53 -0.08
N LEU A 73 -22.36 24.87 0.22
CA LEU A 73 -22.77 26.24 0.48
C LEU A 73 -22.24 26.70 1.84
N TRP A 74 -21.33 27.68 1.88
CA TRP A 74 -20.84 28.26 3.14
C TRP A 74 -21.89 29.22 3.72
N LYS A 75 -22.32 28.96 4.96
CA LYS A 75 -23.32 29.78 5.64
C LYS A 75 -22.65 30.95 6.38
N GLY A 76 -22.73 32.16 5.83
CA GLY A 76 -22.29 33.41 6.46
C GLY A 76 -23.40 34.14 7.24
N LYS A 77 -23.07 35.31 7.82
CA LYS A 77 -24.03 36.18 8.56
C LYS A 77 -25.18 36.69 7.67
N THR A 78 -24.88 36.95 6.41
CA THR A 78 -25.86 37.24 5.37
C THR A 78 -25.76 36.09 4.38
N SER A 79 -26.88 35.45 4.06
CA SER A 79 -26.95 34.30 3.16
C SER A 79 -26.57 34.70 1.73
N TYR A 80 -25.29 34.84 1.49
CA TYR A 80 -24.72 34.69 0.17
C TYR A 80 -24.02 33.36 0.19
N ASN A 81 -24.62 32.38 -0.48
CA ASN A 81 -23.97 31.17 -0.93
C ASN A 81 -22.74 31.59 -1.74
N ARG A 82 -21.63 31.93 -1.06
CA ARG A 82 -20.38 32.21 -1.73
C ARG A 82 -19.93 30.89 -2.31
N ILE A 83 -19.79 30.85 -3.64
CA ILE A 83 -19.04 29.80 -4.32
C ILE A 83 -17.69 29.78 -3.63
N SER A 84 -17.43 28.69 -2.92
CA SER A 84 -16.14 28.50 -2.30
C SER A 84 -15.10 28.48 -3.42
N CYS A 85 -13.95 29.11 -3.23
CA CYS A 85 -12.78 28.83 -4.06
C CYS A 85 -12.40 27.33 -4.06
N LEU A 86 -12.98 26.53 -3.15
CA LEU A 86 -12.86 25.07 -3.07
C LEU A 86 -13.70 24.31 -4.11
N TYR A 87 -14.71 24.91 -4.73
CA TYR A 87 -15.47 24.28 -5.82
C TYR A 87 -15.02 24.89 -7.14
N ASN A 88 -13.91 24.37 -7.64
CA ASN A 88 -13.42 24.68 -8.97
C ASN A 88 -13.63 23.42 -9.84
N ASP A 89 -14.52 23.53 -10.82
CA ASP A 89 -14.79 22.45 -11.79
C ASP A 89 -13.51 21.98 -12.48
N GLU A 90 -12.55 22.87 -12.71
CA GLU A 90 -11.24 22.53 -13.27
C GLU A 90 -10.41 21.66 -12.32
N LEU A 91 -10.47 21.90 -11.00
CA LEU A 91 -9.78 21.07 -10.01
C LEU A 91 -10.42 19.68 -9.89
N LEU A 92 -11.76 19.61 -9.95
CA LEU A 92 -12.47 18.33 -9.93
C LEU A 92 -12.19 17.52 -11.21
N GLN A 93 -12.18 18.17 -12.37
CA GLN A 93 -11.80 17.56 -13.63
C GLN A 93 -10.35 17.06 -13.59
N LEU A 94 -9.42 17.87 -13.10
CA LEU A 94 -8.02 17.48 -12.94
C LEU A 94 -7.86 16.29 -11.98
N ALA A 95 -8.55 16.31 -10.84
CA ALA A 95 -8.53 15.22 -9.88
C ALA A 95 -9.06 13.91 -10.48
N THR A 96 -10.15 13.98 -11.23
CA THR A 96 -10.77 12.85 -11.92
C THR A 96 -9.84 12.27 -12.98
N LEU A 97 -9.29 13.11 -13.87
CA LEU A 97 -8.34 12.68 -14.90
C LEU A 97 -7.08 12.06 -14.31
N ASN A 98 -6.54 12.64 -13.24
CA ASN A 98 -5.37 12.11 -12.54
C ASN A 98 -5.68 10.74 -11.87
N PHE A 99 -6.87 10.59 -11.29
CA PHE A 99 -7.32 9.32 -10.72
C PHE A 99 -7.42 8.23 -11.79
N GLU A 100 -8.06 8.52 -12.92
CA GLU A 100 -8.20 7.61 -14.05
C GLU A 100 -6.84 7.21 -14.65
N PHE A 101 -5.94 8.19 -14.81
CA PHE A 101 -4.58 7.96 -15.29
C PHE A 101 -3.80 7.01 -14.37
N LYS A 102 -3.81 7.25 -13.05
CA LYS A 102 -3.18 6.34 -12.08
C LYS A 102 -3.82 4.96 -12.09
N GLN A 103 -5.15 4.89 -12.16
CA GLN A 103 -5.87 3.63 -12.22
C GLN A 103 -5.52 2.80 -13.47
N LEU A 104 -5.27 3.46 -14.61
CA LEU A 104 -4.80 2.80 -15.83
C LEU A 104 -3.39 2.20 -15.64
N ILE A 105 -2.46 2.97 -15.06
CA ILE A 105 -1.12 2.49 -14.71
C ILE A 105 -1.23 1.27 -13.80
N PHE A 106 -2.03 1.35 -12.73
CA PHE A 106 -2.18 0.25 -11.78
C PHE A 106 -2.74 -1.03 -12.41
N LYS A 107 -3.69 -0.90 -13.35
CA LYS A 107 -4.22 -2.03 -14.10
C LYS A 107 -3.16 -2.70 -14.98
N ASN A 108 -2.24 -1.92 -15.55
CA ASN A 108 -1.16 -2.45 -16.38
C ASN A 108 -0.09 -3.15 -15.53
N GLU A 109 0.35 -2.50 -14.45
CA GLU A 109 1.28 -3.08 -13.46
C GLU A 109 0.73 -4.40 -12.89
N LEU A 110 -0.55 -4.46 -12.51
CA LEU A 110 -1.16 -5.70 -12.03
C LEU A 110 -1.15 -6.83 -13.07
N LYS A 111 -1.34 -6.51 -14.36
CA LYS A 111 -1.24 -7.52 -15.44
C LYS A 111 0.18 -8.05 -15.58
N GLU A 112 1.17 -7.17 -15.50
CA GLU A 112 2.59 -7.57 -15.54
C GLU A 112 2.95 -8.43 -14.33
N LEU A 113 2.49 -8.04 -13.14
CA LEU A 113 2.72 -8.79 -11.92
C LEU A 113 2.09 -10.18 -11.99
N LYS A 114 0.86 -10.31 -12.50
CA LYS A 114 0.21 -11.61 -12.72
C LYS A 114 1.02 -12.50 -13.66
N ARG A 115 1.47 -11.96 -14.80
CA ARG A 115 2.35 -12.70 -15.74
C ARG A 115 3.64 -13.15 -15.07
N TRP A 116 4.24 -12.30 -14.23
CA TRP A 116 5.44 -12.65 -13.48
C TRP A 116 5.15 -13.80 -12.48
N THR A 117 4.05 -13.74 -11.74
CA THR A 117 3.68 -14.84 -10.82
C THR A 117 3.40 -16.17 -11.52
N GLU A 118 2.82 -16.11 -12.73
CA GLU A 118 2.60 -17.28 -13.59
C GLU A 118 3.92 -17.85 -14.12
N LYS A 119 4.84 -16.98 -14.57
CA LYS A 119 6.18 -17.36 -15.08
C LYS A 119 6.97 -18.20 -14.08
N TYR A 120 6.94 -17.81 -12.80
CA TYR A 120 7.65 -18.54 -11.74
C TYR A 120 6.84 -19.70 -11.17
N GLY A 121 5.56 -19.85 -11.53
CA GLY A 121 4.70 -20.92 -11.03
C GLY A 121 4.12 -20.68 -9.63
N MET A 122 4.23 -19.46 -9.10
CA MET A 122 3.60 -19.08 -7.82
C MET A 122 2.06 -19.17 -7.88
N SER A 123 1.48 -18.91 -9.06
CA SER A 123 0.04 -19.10 -9.29
C SER A 123 -0.42 -20.55 -9.15
N ASN A 124 0.48 -21.51 -9.34
CA ASN A 124 0.18 -22.94 -9.36
C ASN A 124 0.34 -23.61 -7.99
N MET A 125 0.80 -22.86 -6.98
CA MET A 125 0.99 -23.35 -5.61
C MET A 125 -0.32 -23.50 -4.83
N GLY A 126 -1.44 -23.04 -5.38
CA GLY A 126 -2.75 -23.08 -4.73
C GLY A 126 -3.00 -21.93 -3.74
N PHE A 127 -1.97 -21.40 -3.08
CA PHE A 127 -2.07 -20.30 -2.12
C PHE A 127 -1.57 -18.92 -2.64
N GLY A 128 -0.83 -18.86 -3.76
CA GLY A 128 -0.23 -17.60 -4.25
C GLY A 128 -1.16 -16.64 -5.01
N ARG A 129 -2.29 -17.11 -5.55
CA ARG A 129 -3.09 -16.35 -6.54
C ARG A 129 -3.87 -15.18 -5.93
N GLU A 130 -4.51 -15.38 -4.77
CA GLU A 130 -5.26 -14.31 -4.09
C GLU A 130 -4.33 -13.26 -3.48
N LYS A 131 -3.18 -13.72 -2.95
CA LYS A 131 -2.14 -12.87 -2.36
C LYS A 131 -1.57 -11.87 -3.36
N SER A 132 -1.41 -12.27 -4.62
CA SER A 132 -0.84 -11.40 -5.68
C SER A 132 -1.66 -10.14 -5.93
N THR A 133 -3.00 -10.26 -5.92
CA THR A 133 -3.88 -9.10 -6.12
C THR A 133 -3.96 -8.24 -4.86
N TYR A 134 -4.04 -8.87 -3.69
CA TYR A 134 -4.08 -8.17 -2.40
C TYR A 134 -2.79 -7.39 -2.13
N SER A 135 -1.63 -8.01 -2.27
CA SER A 135 -0.33 -7.38 -2.05
C SER A 135 -0.13 -6.20 -2.99
N TYR A 136 -0.50 -6.33 -4.26
CA TYR A 136 -0.44 -5.22 -5.19
C TYR A 136 -1.43 -4.10 -4.85
N PHE A 137 -2.65 -4.43 -4.45
CA PHE A 137 -3.64 -3.45 -4.01
C PHE A 137 -3.12 -2.65 -2.81
N ALA A 138 -2.57 -3.31 -1.79
CA ALA A 138 -2.02 -2.65 -0.61
C ALA A 138 -0.87 -1.70 -0.98
N VAL A 139 0.03 -2.11 -1.88
CA VAL A 139 1.14 -1.25 -2.33
C VAL A 139 0.63 -0.07 -3.16
N ALA A 140 -0.21 -0.33 -4.18
CA ALA A 140 -0.70 0.71 -5.07
C ALA A 140 -1.59 1.74 -4.34
N ALA A 141 -2.39 1.29 -3.37
CA ALA A 141 -3.28 2.15 -2.62
C ALA A 141 -2.55 3.00 -1.55
N SER A 142 -1.41 2.52 -1.02
CA SER A 142 -0.57 3.24 -0.05
C SER A 142 0.48 4.15 -0.71
N PHE A 143 1.07 3.75 -1.84
CA PHE A 143 2.17 4.48 -2.50
C PHE A 143 1.67 5.33 -3.69
N THR A 144 0.62 6.13 -3.48
CA THR A 144 0.00 6.90 -4.59
C THR A 144 0.68 8.21 -4.92
N SER A 145 1.52 8.72 -4.01
CA SER A 145 2.12 10.05 -4.10
C SER A 145 3.21 10.15 -5.17
N LEU A 146 3.70 9.03 -5.69
CA LEU A 146 4.80 8.95 -6.67
C LEU A 146 4.31 8.36 -8.01
N PRO A 147 3.63 9.13 -8.88
CA PRO A 147 3.12 8.64 -10.17
C PRO A 147 4.22 8.06 -11.07
N HIS A 148 5.47 8.46 -10.88
CA HIS A 148 6.60 8.08 -11.74
C HIS A 148 7.40 6.88 -11.25
N ASP A 149 7.07 6.30 -10.10
CA ASP A 149 7.86 5.20 -9.54
C ASP A 149 7.16 3.84 -9.65
N SER A 150 6.75 3.51 -10.88
CA SER A 150 6.19 2.20 -11.23
C SER A 150 7.12 1.07 -10.83
N TYR A 151 8.42 1.29 -10.99
CA TYR A 151 9.45 0.33 -10.64
C TYR A 151 9.49 0.03 -9.14
N VAL A 152 9.51 1.05 -8.26
CA VAL A 152 9.47 0.81 -6.81
C VAL A 152 8.20 0.09 -6.41
N ARG A 153 7.02 0.49 -6.91
CA ARG A 153 5.77 -0.23 -6.63
C ARG A 153 5.84 -1.69 -7.05
N MET A 154 6.38 -1.97 -8.23
CA MET A 154 6.53 -3.34 -8.73
C MET A 154 7.48 -4.17 -7.87
N ILE A 155 8.62 -3.60 -7.44
CA ILE A 155 9.54 -4.31 -6.52
C ILE A 155 8.88 -4.57 -5.17
N VAL A 156 8.27 -3.56 -4.55
CA VAL A 156 7.63 -3.71 -3.24
C VAL A 156 6.51 -4.76 -3.32
N ALA A 157 5.71 -4.75 -4.39
CA ALA A 157 4.66 -5.74 -4.59
C ALA A 157 5.22 -7.16 -4.80
N LYS A 158 6.27 -7.33 -5.61
CA LYS A 158 6.95 -8.63 -5.79
C LYS A 158 7.54 -9.15 -4.48
N THR A 159 8.21 -8.29 -3.72
CA THR A 159 8.74 -8.61 -2.38
C THR A 159 7.64 -9.07 -1.44
N ALA A 160 6.53 -8.33 -1.36
CA ALA A 160 5.39 -8.69 -0.52
C ALA A 160 4.78 -10.05 -0.93
N ILE A 161 4.70 -10.34 -2.23
CA ILE A 161 4.25 -11.65 -2.74
C ILE A 161 5.21 -12.76 -2.31
N ILE A 162 6.52 -12.59 -2.50
CA ILE A 162 7.50 -13.61 -2.10
C ILE A 162 7.45 -13.85 -0.60
N ILE A 163 7.37 -12.80 0.22
CA ILE A 163 7.25 -12.92 1.68
C ILE A 163 6.00 -13.70 2.06
N THR A 164 4.83 -13.30 1.54
CA THR A 164 3.56 -13.98 1.89
C THR A 164 3.51 -15.43 1.42
N VAL A 165 4.08 -15.74 0.24
CA VAL A 165 4.19 -17.12 -0.27
C VAL A 165 5.19 -17.93 0.56
N ALA A 166 6.31 -17.33 0.97
CA ALA A 166 7.28 -17.99 1.84
C ALA A 166 6.65 -18.26 3.22
N ASP A 167 6.01 -17.27 3.83
CA ASP A 167 5.30 -17.38 5.12
C ASP A 167 4.32 -18.56 5.13
N ASP A 168 3.39 -18.62 4.17
CA ASP A 168 2.45 -19.74 4.03
C ASP A 168 3.18 -21.09 3.84
N PHE A 169 4.31 -21.09 3.10
CA PHE A 169 5.15 -22.27 2.92
C PHE A 169 5.82 -22.73 4.21
N PHE A 170 6.34 -21.82 5.04
CA PHE A 170 6.96 -22.14 6.32
C PHE A 170 5.93 -22.59 7.38
N ASP A 171 4.73 -21.98 7.38
CA ASP A 171 3.73 -22.23 8.42
C ASP A 171 2.86 -23.47 8.15
N SER A 172 2.53 -23.75 6.88
CA SER A 172 1.47 -24.72 6.54
C SER A 172 1.87 -25.81 5.56
N PHE A 173 2.75 -25.55 4.61
CA PHE A 173 2.96 -26.47 3.47
C PHE A 173 4.33 -27.15 3.41
N GLY A 174 5.36 -26.56 4.00
CA GLY A 174 6.72 -27.04 3.94
C GLY A 174 7.00 -28.09 5.00
N SER A 175 7.58 -29.22 4.57
CA SER A 175 8.20 -30.14 5.53
C SER A 175 9.48 -29.54 6.12
N LEU A 176 9.82 -29.86 7.36
CA LEU A 176 11.02 -29.34 8.04
C LEU A 176 12.29 -29.50 7.21
N ASN A 177 12.45 -30.62 6.51
CA ASN A 177 13.57 -30.84 5.59
C ASN A 177 13.57 -29.84 4.41
N GLN A 178 12.42 -29.57 3.79
CA GLN A 178 12.33 -28.58 2.72
C GLN A 178 12.61 -27.16 3.22
N LEU A 179 12.16 -26.82 4.43
CA LEU A 179 12.43 -25.52 5.06
C LEU A 179 13.92 -25.34 5.36
N GLU A 180 14.58 -26.39 5.85
CA GLU A 180 16.02 -26.38 6.12
C GLU A 180 16.83 -26.25 4.81
N ILE A 181 16.45 -26.99 3.77
CA ILE A 181 17.10 -26.91 2.45
C ILE A 181 16.91 -25.51 1.85
N LEU A 182 15.71 -24.93 1.94
CA LEU A 182 15.43 -23.56 1.46
C LEU A 182 16.25 -22.52 2.22
N THR A 183 16.27 -22.60 3.55
CA THR A 183 17.06 -21.69 4.40
C THR A 183 18.55 -21.76 4.05
N LYS A 184 19.10 -22.97 3.93
CA LYS A 184 20.50 -23.15 3.50
C LYS A 184 20.75 -22.62 2.10
N ALA A 185 19.81 -22.82 1.18
CA ALA A 185 19.90 -22.33 -0.20
C ALA A 185 19.95 -20.79 -0.27
N VAL A 186 19.14 -20.11 0.52
CA VAL A 186 19.16 -18.64 0.64
C VAL A 186 20.49 -18.15 1.22
N GLN A 187 20.97 -18.76 2.31
CA GLN A 187 22.24 -18.37 2.95
C GLN A 187 23.46 -18.49 2.04
N ARG A 188 23.52 -19.55 1.24
CA ARG A 188 24.61 -19.75 0.27
C ARG A 188 24.35 -19.08 -1.09
N TRP A 189 23.15 -18.52 -1.27
CA TRP A 189 22.62 -18.00 -2.53
C TRP A 189 22.75 -18.96 -3.72
N ASP A 190 22.28 -20.20 -3.56
CA ASP A 190 22.37 -21.23 -4.60
C ASP A 190 21.24 -22.27 -4.48
N SER A 191 20.58 -22.55 -5.62
CA SER A 191 19.37 -23.37 -5.72
C SER A 191 19.60 -24.89 -5.69
N ARG A 192 20.85 -25.37 -5.56
CA ARG A 192 21.18 -26.81 -5.57
C ARG A 192 20.39 -27.64 -4.55
N GLY A 193 19.58 -28.59 -5.01
CA GLY A 193 18.81 -29.47 -4.13
C GLY A 193 17.44 -28.93 -3.71
N LEU A 194 17.05 -27.74 -4.17
CA LEU A 194 15.67 -27.27 -4.07
C LEU A 194 14.76 -28.04 -5.02
N SER A 195 13.52 -28.27 -4.59
CA SER A 195 12.50 -28.95 -5.38
C SER A 195 11.10 -28.38 -5.10
N SER A 196 10.19 -28.54 -6.07
CA SER A 196 8.79 -28.13 -5.95
C SER A 196 8.68 -26.65 -5.50
N HIS A 197 7.89 -26.37 -4.47
CA HIS A 197 7.61 -25.03 -3.94
C HIS A 197 8.85 -24.26 -3.50
N SER A 198 9.80 -24.93 -2.81
CA SER A 198 11.04 -24.29 -2.34
C SER A 198 11.88 -23.72 -3.49
N LYS A 199 11.89 -24.40 -4.65
CA LYS A 199 12.60 -23.94 -5.83
C LYS A 199 11.94 -22.72 -6.46
N VAL A 200 10.61 -22.73 -6.57
CA VAL A 200 9.85 -21.59 -7.09
C VAL A 200 10.07 -20.32 -6.25
N ILE A 201 10.05 -20.45 -4.92
CA ILE A 201 10.28 -19.32 -4.01
C ILE A 201 11.68 -18.74 -4.21
N PHE A 202 12.71 -19.60 -4.26
CA PHE A 202 14.09 -19.18 -4.46
C PHE A 202 14.31 -18.54 -5.85
N ASP A 203 13.80 -19.16 -6.92
CA ASP A 203 13.97 -18.66 -8.28
C ASP A 203 13.30 -17.28 -8.46
N ALA A 204 12.15 -17.05 -7.80
CA ALA A 204 11.49 -15.75 -7.78
C ALA A 204 12.28 -14.69 -6.99
N LEU A 205 12.85 -15.09 -5.85
CA LEU A 205 13.70 -14.23 -5.03
C LEU A 205 15.00 -13.83 -5.75
N ASP A 206 15.64 -14.78 -6.42
CA ASP A 206 16.85 -14.53 -7.20
C ASP A 206 16.59 -13.60 -8.39
N ASP A 207 15.47 -13.78 -9.09
CA ASP A 207 15.03 -12.86 -10.15
C ASP A 207 14.78 -11.45 -9.61
N LEU A 208 14.10 -11.32 -8.47
CA LEU A 208 13.84 -10.03 -7.84
C LEU A 208 15.14 -9.30 -7.49
N VAL A 209 16.09 -9.97 -6.84
CA VAL A 209 17.38 -9.37 -6.47
C VAL A 209 18.18 -8.99 -7.72
N SER A 210 18.20 -9.87 -8.72
CA SER A 210 18.91 -9.60 -9.98
C SER A 210 18.30 -8.42 -10.74
N GLU A 211 16.97 -8.33 -10.78
CA GLU A 211 16.24 -7.21 -11.38
C GLU A 211 16.54 -5.91 -10.65
N ALA A 212 16.54 -5.95 -9.31
CA ALA A 212 16.83 -4.80 -8.46
C ALA A 212 18.24 -4.25 -8.68
N SER A 213 19.24 -5.14 -8.67
CA SER A 213 20.64 -4.80 -8.94
C SER A 213 20.82 -4.20 -10.34
N ARG A 214 20.22 -4.81 -11.37
CA ARG A 214 20.31 -4.31 -12.75
C ARG A 214 19.73 -2.90 -12.90
N LYS A 215 18.62 -2.64 -12.24
CA LYS A 215 17.94 -1.34 -12.32
C LYS A 215 18.68 -0.25 -11.55
N TYR A 216 19.27 -0.58 -10.41
CA TYR A 216 20.18 0.32 -9.70
C TYR A 216 21.40 0.70 -10.55
N LEU A 217 22.05 -0.29 -11.17
CA LEU A 217 23.19 -0.06 -12.09
C LEU A 217 22.82 0.89 -13.25
N GLN A 218 21.60 0.78 -13.79
CA GLN A 218 21.11 1.65 -14.86
C GLN A 218 20.86 3.10 -14.41
N GLN A 219 20.54 3.32 -13.13
CA GLN A 219 20.23 4.65 -12.59
C GLN A 219 21.47 5.40 -12.10
N GLU A 220 22.38 4.70 -11.39
CA GLU A 220 23.52 5.34 -10.72
C GLU A 220 24.80 5.33 -11.55
N GLY A 221 24.89 4.52 -12.62
CA GLY A 221 26.07 4.45 -13.50
C GLY A 221 27.36 3.92 -12.85
N THR A 222 27.32 3.58 -11.56
CA THR A 222 28.45 3.04 -10.79
C THR A 222 28.53 1.52 -10.91
N SER A 223 29.75 0.95 -10.90
CA SER A 223 30.01 -0.50 -10.92
C SER A 223 29.77 -1.20 -9.56
N ASP A 224 29.17 -0.52 -8.58
CA ASP A 224 28.98 -1.08 -7.24
C ASP A 224 27.84 -2.09 -7.25
N ASP A 225 28.22 -3.36 -7.11
CA ASP A 225 27.32 -4.50 -7.10
C ASP A 225 26.53 -4.55 -5.78
N ILE A 226 25.38 -3.86 -5.74
CA ILE A 226 24.45 -3.91 -4.61
C ILE A 226 23.83 -5.30 -4.39
N SER A 227 24.04 -6.25 -5.32
CA SER A 227 23.52 -7.61 -5.17
C SER A 227 24.02 -8.24 -3.89
N ARG A 228 25.29 -8.01 -3.50
CA ARG A 228 25.82 -8.49 -2.20
C ARG A 228 25.03 -7.93 -1.02
N ASN A 229 24.79 -6.63 -0.96
CA ASN A 229 24.03 -6.00 0.12
C ASN A 229 22.58 -6.51 0.19
N LEU A 230 21.92 -6.70 -0.97
CA LEU A 230 20.57 -7.25 -1.03
C LEU A 230 20.53 -8.71 -0.58
N LYS A 231 21.51 -9.52 -0.99
CA LYS A 231 21.65 -10.91 -0.54
C LYS A 231 21.91 -10.99 0.95
N ASP A 232 22.75 -10.12 1.48
CA ASP A 232 23.04 -10.05 2.92
C ASP A 232 21.79 -9.66 3.71
N LEU A 233 21.02 -8.67 3.24
CA LEU A 233 19.74 -8.27 3.86
C LEU A 233 18.78 -9.47 3.98
N VAL A 234 18.61 -10.21 2.89
CA VAL A 234 17.72 -11.38 2.84
C VAL A 234 18.28 -12.54 3.68
N SER A 235 19.61 -12.73 3.70
CA SER A 235 20.25 -13.84 4.42
C SER A 235 20.36 -13.61 5.93
N VAL A 236 20.42 -12.35 6.37
CA VAL A 236 20.41 -11.96 7.79
C VAL A 236 19.01 -12.03 8.37
N THR A 237 17.98 -11.92 7.53
CA THR A 237 16.60 -12.16 7.92
C THR A 237 16.44 -13.65 8.21
N LYS A 238 16.63 -14.05 9.48
CA LYS A 238 16.22 -15.37 9.93
C LYS A 238 14.71 -15.44 9.73
N PHE A 239 14.24 -16.43 8.96
CA PHE A 239 12.81 -16.75 8.84
C PHE A 239 12.23 -17.36 10.14
N ILE A 240 12.79 -17.00 11.30
CA ILE A 240 12.45 -17.43 12.66
C ILE A 240 12.91 -16.36 13.65
#